data_AF-A0A1V5LIU3-F1
#
_entry.id   AF-A0A1V5LIU3-F1
#
_cell.length_a   1.000
_cell.length_b   1.000
_cell.length_c   1.000
_cell.angle_alpha   90.00
_cell.angle_beta   90.00
_cell.angle_gamma   90.00
#
_symmetry.space_group_name_H-M   'P 1'
#
loop_
_entity.id
_entity.type
_entity.pdbx_description
1 polymer ?
#
loop_
_entity_poly.entity_id
_entity_poly.type
_entity_poly.pdbx_seq_one_letter_code
_entity_poly.pdbx_strand_id
1 'polypeptide(L)'
;MKDGATAYAALFADGKKDYFIGCPVQAGNPNLRIRLCNTLGKQWVVSLHNPTNVPIITDVWTAKNWPLFTLKKTAYTVPAGSSVEIEVKAK
;
A
#
# COMPACT_ATOMS: atom_id res chain seq x y z
N MET A 1 -14.16 -17.29 14.92
CA MET A 1 -12.76 -17.02 15.35
C MET A 1 -11.86 -17.32 14.16
N LYS A 2 -10.88 -16.43 13.92
CA LYS A 2 -9.68 -16.60 13.08
C LYS A 2 -9.97 -16.62 11.56
N ASP A 3 -9.31 -15.84 10.70
CA ASP A 3 -7.91 -15.44 10.72
C ASP A 3 -7.71 -14.01 10.17
N GLY A 4 -7.14 -13.12 10.97
CA GLY A 4 -6.50 -11.94 10.42
C GLY A 4 -5.34 -12.39 9.55
N ALA A 5 -5.37 -12.08 8.25
CA ALA A 5 -4.29 -12.41 7.33
C ALA A 5 -2.99 -11.77 7.84
N THR A 6 -2.15 -12.58 8.47
CA THR A 6 -0.87 -12.12 8.99
C THR A 6 0.15 -12.32 7.88
N ALA A 7 0.57 -11.22 7.25
CA ALA A 7 1.64 -11.23 6.28
C ALA A 7 2.98 -11.22 7.01
N TYR A 8 3.80 -12.24 6.79
CA TYR A 8 5.19 -12.28 7.24
C TYR A 8 6.09 -12.12 6.02
N ALA A 9 7.12 -11.28 6.14
CA ALA A 9 8.22 -11.21 5.19
C ALA A 9 9.49 -11.64 5.90
N ALA A 10 10.10 -12.75 5.46
CA ALA A 10 11.46 -13.10 5.82
C ALA A 10 12.40 -12.50 4.78
N LEU A 11 13.37 -11.69 5.23
CA LEU A 11 14.30 -10.98 4.36
C LEU A 11 15.73 -11.16 4.90
N PHE A 12 16.63 -11.55 4.00
CA PHE A 12 18.06 -11.55 4.29
C PHE A 12 18.59 -10.13 4.12
N ALA A 13 19.06 -9.53 5.22
CA ALA A 13 19.54 -8.15 5.25
C ALA A 13 21.05 -8.11 4.97
N ASP A 14 21.44 -7.43 3.88
CA ASP A 14 22.84 -7.13 3.54
C ASP A 14 23.20 -5.68 3.88
N GLY A 15 22.82 -5.20 5.07
CA GLY A 15 23.33 -3.97 5.71
C GLY A 15 23.21 -2.62 4.96
N LYS A 16 22.73 -2.58 3.71
CA LYS A 16 22.77 -1.41 2.81
C LYS A 16 21.39 -0.95 2.31
N LYS A 17 20.30 -1.47 2.88
CA LYS A 17 18.94 -1.16 2.44
C LYS A 17 18.11 -0.68 3.64
N ASP A 18 17.39 0.42 3.45
CA ASP A 18 16.38 0.88 4.40
C ASP A 18 15.14 -0.02 4.27
N TYR A 19 14.84 -0.77 5.33
CA TYR A 19 13.69 -1.67 5.37
C TYR A 19 12.57 -1.05 6.21
N PHE A 20 11.34 -1.14 5.69
CA PHE A 20 10.14 -0.74 6.42
C PHE A 20 9.34 -1.99 6.82
N ILE A 21 9.10 -2.15 8.12
CA ILE A 21 8.18 -3.17 8.65
C ILE A 21 6.85 -2.48 8.96
N GLY A 22 5.78 -2.87 8.26
CA GLY A 22 4.42 -2.34 8.40
C GLY A 22 3.78 -1.91 7.08
N CYS A 23 2.48 -1.60 7.12
CA CYS A 23 1.75 -1.06 5.97
C CYS A 23 1.42 0.42 6.23
N PRO A 24 2.21 1.38 5.71
CA PRO A 24 2.01 2.81 5.94
C PRO A 24 0.82 3.39 5.19
N VAL A 25 0.15 2.56 4.38
CA VAL A 25 -1.07 2.90 3.64
C VAL A 25 -2.18 1.96 4.10
N GLN A 26 -3.37 2.50 4.31
CA GLN A 26 -4.56 1.79 4.75
C GLN A 26 -5.64 1.91 3.67
N ALA A 27 -6.50 0.90 3.57
CA ALA A 27 -7.67 0.91 2.71
C ALA A 27 -8.92 0.51 3.51
N GLY A 28 -10.07 1.06 3.13
CA GLY A 28 -11.37 0.72 3.73
C GLY A 28 -11.87 -0.68 3.36
N ASN A 29 -11.41 -1.25 2.25
CA ASN A 29 -11.78 -2.58 1.79
C ASN A 29 -10.67 -3.62 2.08
N PRO A 30 -10.94 -4.68 2.87
CA PRO A 30 -9.94 -5.68 3.24
C PRO A 30 -9.54 -6.62 2.10
N ASN A 31 -10.27 -6.65 0.98
CA ASN A 31 -9.94 -7.48 -0.18
C ASN A 31 -8.89 -6.85 -1.10
N LEU A 32 -8.49 -5.60 -0.83
CA LEU A 32 -7.46 -4.91 -1.60
C LEU A 32 -6.06 -5.33 -1.13
N ARG A 33 -5.16 -5.60 -2.07
CA ARG A 33 -3.73 -5.80 -1.78
C ARG A 33 -2.98 -4.52 -2.03
N ILE A 34 -2.13 -4.11 -1.09
CA ILE A 34 -1.39 -2.86 -1.17
C ILE A 34 0.10 -3.17 -1.24
N ARG A 35 0.79 -2.58 -2.22
CA ARG A 35 2.25 -2.55 -2.32
C ARG A 35 2.72 -1.11 -2.28
N LEU A 36 3.80 -0.86 -1.54
CA LEU A 36 4.49 0.42 -1.54
C LEU A 36 5.88 0.23 -2.16
N CYS A 37 6.23 1.10 -3.10
CA CYS A 37 7.56 1.15 -3.69
C CYS A 37 8.15 2.55 -3.50
N ASN A 38 9.40 2.64 -3.06
CA ASN A 38 10.19 3.86 -3.22
C ASN A 38 10.84 3.79 -4.60
N THR A 39 10.65 4.82 -5.43
CA THR A 39 11.41 4.95 -6.68
C THR A 39 12.65 5.80 -6.40
N LEU A 40 13.75 5.50 -7.10
CA LEU A 40 14.98 6.28 -7.02
C LEU A 40 14.65 7.75 -7.31
N GLY A 41 14.74 8.63 -6.29
CA GLY A 41 14.38 10.05 -6.42
C GLY A 41 13.36 10.60 -5.43
N LYS A 42 13.14 9.97 -4.26
CA LYS A 42 12.18 10.42 -3.22
C LYS A 42 10.71 10.44 -3.66
N GLN A 43 10.39 9.68 -4.69
CA GLN A 43 9.02 9.43 -5.10
C GLN A 43 8.58 8.07 -4.56
N TRP A 44 7.31 7.96 -4.22
CA TRP A 44 6.71 6.73 -3.72
C TRP A 44 5.55 6.35 -4.62
N VAL A 45 5.43 5.07 -4.92
CA VAL A 45 4.31 4.52 -5.68
C VAL A 45 3.55 3.57 -4.77
N VAL A 46 2.28 3.89 -4.55
CA VAL A 46 1.32 3.02 -3.89
C VAL A 46 0.58 2.25 -4.99
N SER A 47 0.71 0.94 -5.02
CA SER A 47 -0.02 0.07 -5.94
C SER A 47 -1.17 -0.61 -5.19
N LEU A 48 -2.38 -0.39 -5.70
CA LEU A 48 -3.62 -0.97 -5.21
C LEU A 48 -4.03 -2.09 -6.17
N HIS A 49 -3.93 -3.34 -5.74
CA HIS A 49 -4.30 -4.49 -6.55
C HIS A 49 -5.61 -5.10 -6.07
N ASN A 50 -6.56 -5.27 -6.99
CA ASN A 50 -7.81 -5.96 -6.78
C ASN A 50 -7.71 -7.39 -7.32
N PRO A 51 -7.57 -8.42 -6.46
CA PRO A 51 -7.50 -9.81 -6.89
C PRO A 51 -8.86 -10.43 -7.18
N THR A 52 -9.96 -9.70 -7.02
CA THR A 52 -11.33 -10.21 -7.18
C THR A 52 -11.82 -10.08 -8.62
N ASN A 53 -12.96 -10.70 -8.91
CA ASN A 53 -13.62 -10.66 -10.22
C ASN A 53 -14.66 -9.52 -10.34
N VAL A 54 -14.75 -8.63 -9.34
CA VAL A 54 -15.65 -7.46 -9.37
C VAL A 54 -14.87 -6.19 -9.07
N PRO A 55 -15.29 -5.01 -9.57
CA PRO A 55 -14.66 -3.75 -9.20
C PRO A 55 -14.75 -3.48 -7.69
N ILE A 56 -13.68 -2.95 -7.11
CA ILE A 56 -13.65 -2.50 -5.71
C ILE A 56 -13.65 -0.98 -5.67
N ILE A 57 -14.56 -0.40 -4.90
CA ILE A 57 -14.54 1.02 -4.53
C ILE A 57 -14.06 1.09 -3.08
N THR A 58 -13.00 1.83 -2.81
CA THR A 58 -12.41 1.93 -1.48
C THR A 58 -11.76 3.28 -1.24
N ASP A 59 -11.88 3.77 -0.01
CA ASP A 59 -11.02 4.84 0.48
C ASP A 59 -9.62 4.30 0.74
N VAL A 60 -8.60 5.10 0.43
CA VAL A 60 -7.19 4.83 0.74
C VAL A 60 -6.55 6.06 1.37
N TRP A 61 -5.74 5.85 2.41
CA TRP A 61 -5.07 6.93 3.15
C TRP A 61 -3.76 6.46 3.78
N THR A 62 -2.88 7.40 4.10
CA THR A 62 -1.66 7.10 4.86
C THR A 62 -2.00 6.88 6.34
N ALA A 63 -1.32 5.91 6.98
CA ALA A 63 -1.41 5.67 8.41
C ALA A 63 -1.09 6.94 9.23
N LYS A 64 -1.73 7.07 10.40
CA LYS A 64 -1.50 8.20 11.30
C LYS A 64 -0.03 8.29 11.66
N ASN A 65 0.52 9.51 11.64
CA ASN A 65 1.91 9.84 11.97
C ASN A 65 3.00 9.24 11.05
N TRP A 66 2.67 8.80 9.83
CA TRP A 66 3.69 8.38 8.87
C TRP A 66 4.59 9.57 8.44
N PRO A 67 5.92 9.45 8.59
CA PRO A 67 6.80 10.59 8.43
C PRO A 67 7.18 10.90 6.97
N LEU A 68 7.09 9.94 6.05
CA LEU A 68 7.74 10.09 4.73
C LEU A 68 6.89 10.79 3.67
N PHE A 69 5.56 10.59 3.69
CA PHE A 69 4.63 11.20 2.74
C PHE A 69 3.24 11.33 3.35
N THR A 70 2.30 11.93 2.62
CA THR A 70 0.88 11.97 3.02
C THR A 70 -0.03 11.78 1.83
N LEU A 71 -0.85 10.74 1.90
CA LEU A 71 -2.00 10.48 1.04
C LEU A 71 -3.25 10.80 1.86
N LYS A 72 -3.95 11.87 1.47
CA LYS A 72 -5.26 12.20 2.06
C LYS A 72 -6.24 11.08 1.76
N LYS A 73 -7.22 10.91 2.65
CA LYS A 73 -8.31 9.94 2.44
C LYS A 73 -9.03 10.23 1.13
N THR A 74 -8.85 9.33 0.16
CA THR A 74 -9.30 9.51 -1.22
C THR A 74 -9.95 8.21 -1.68
N ALA A 75 -11.10 8.32 -2.35
CA ALA A 75 -11.79 7.17 -2.93
C ALA A 75 -11.15 6.77 -4.26
N TYR A 76 -10.93 5.46 -4.44
CA TYR A 76 -10.44 4.86 -5.67
C TYR A 76 -11.37 3.75 -6.13
N THR A 77 -11.53 3.63 -7.45
CA THR A 77 -12.14 2.48 -8.09
C THR A 77 -11.04 1.64 -8.71
N VAL A 78 -10.87 0.40 -8.24
CA VAL A 78 -9.89 -0.55 -8.75
C VAL A 78 -10.64 -1.64 -9.54
N PRO A 79 -10.46 -1.72 -10.87
CA PRO A 79 -11.14 -2.71 -11.69
C PRO A 79 -10.83 -4.15 -11.26
N ALA A 80 -11.71 -5.09 -11.62
CA ALA A 80 -11.51 -6.52 -11.37
C ALA A 80 -10.17 -7.00 -11.93
N GLY A 81 -9.44 -7.83 -11.16
CA GLY A 81 -8.17 -8.42 -11.56
C GLY A 81 -7.03 -7.44 -11.89
N SER A 82 -7.19 -6.15 -11.58
CA SER A 82 -6.31 -5.08 -12.06
C SER A 82 -5.61 -4.34 -10.92
N SER A 83 -4.62 -3.53 -11.28
CA SER A 83 -3.91 -2.64 -10.35
C SER A 83 -4.06 -1.18 -10.74
N VAL A 84 -4.14 -0.30 -9.75
CA VAL A 84 -4.02 1.15 -9.91
C VAL A 84 -2.77 1.62 -9.19
N GLU A 85 -2.00 2.49 -9.82
CA GLU A 85 -0.81 3.09 -9.25
C GLU A 85 -1.08 4.55 -8.86
N ILE A 86 -0.62 4.91 -7.65
CA ILE A 86 -0.77 6.25 -7.10
C ILE A 86 0.61 6.76 -6.75
N GLU A 87 1.05 7.78 -7.48
CA GLU A 87 2.28 8.49 -7.15
C GLU A 87 2.04 9.43 -5.97
N VAL A 88 2.89 9.33 -4.95
CA VAL A 88 2.91 10.23 -3.80
C VAL A 88 4.31 10.80 -3.62
N LYS A 89 4.38 12.12 -3.45
CA LYS A 89 5.63 12.83 -3.21
C LYS A 89 6.04 12.69 -1.75
N ALA A 90 7.33 12.52 -1.51
CA ALA A 90 7.87 12.66 -0.16
C ALA A 90 7.63 14.08 0.39
N LYS A 91 7.57 14.18 1.72
CA LYS A 91 7.63 15.46 2.44
C LYS A 91 9.03 16.08 2.35
#